data_AF-A0A8T2YSD4-F1
#
_entry.id   AF-A0A8T2YSD4-F1
#
_cell.length_a   1.000
_cell.length_b   1.000
_cell.length_c   1.000
_cell.angle_alpha   90.00
_cell.angle_beta   90.00
_cell.angle_gamma   90.00
#
_symmetry.space_group_name_H-M   'P 1'
#
loop_
_entity.id
_entity.type
_entity.pdbx_description
1 polymer ?
#
loop_
_entity_poly.entity_id
_entity_poly.type
_entity_poly.pdbx_seq_one_letter_code
_entity_poly.pdbx_strand_id
1 'polypeptide(L)'
;MAAFSPKSTPPYNVRSVSFPARSHPSVAKLEQELNKISSWQVPTSLKAETVLGRVSSLGEIYRCVEDLLDLPMTQQALLQHRNEKLMNDMLDDLMRYLDVCGKTRDACVLMKESIRDIQSALRRSKAGGELSIESNVKAYFCARKKMKKEVAKSLASLTQADNIFGDSPLFNASDHLLSAIVRVLREASLVTVSIFRSLLLFLSVPMLKPRPSKWYLVSKLVHKGVVTCEGQQGNLNELESVDAALASLVVPNSGKDFEARDIHSVQKRLGILDTSIEEIENELDSLSRHLIHARVSLLNILSQ
;
A
#
# COMPACT_ATOMS: atom_id res chain seq x y z
N MET A 1 34.25 -73.65 42.17
CA MET A 1 34.64 -72.24 41.99
C MET A 1 33.79 -71.65 40.87
N ALA A 2 32.75 -70.87 41.22
CA ALA A 2 31.93 -70.18 40.22
C ALA A 2 32.47 -68.75 40.05
N ALA A 3 32.83 -68.40 38.81
CA ALA A 3 33.38 -67.10 38.45
C ALA A 3 32.27 -66.04 38.40
N PHE A 4 32.50 -64.90 39.03
CA PHE A 4 31.64 -63.72 38.95
C PHE A 4 31.90 -63.00 37.62
N SER A 5 30.84 -62.84 36.81
CA SER A 5 30.86 -62.05 35.58
C SER A 5 30.61 -60.56 35.92
N PRO A 6 31.39 -59.59 35.40
CA PRO A 6 31.17 -58.18 35.69
C PRO A 6 30.00 -57.65 34.85
N LYS A 7 29.07 -56.96 35.50
CA LYS A 7 27.96 -56.26 34.82
C LYS A 7 28.52 -55.08 34.01
N SER A 8 28.26 -55.07 32.71
CA SER A 8 28.58 -53.94 31.82
C SER A 8 27.65 -52.77 32.11
N THR A 9 28.19 -51.61 32.46
CA THR A 9 27.45 -50.34 32.53
C THR A 9 27.13 -49.85 31.11
N PRO A 10 25.89 -49.38 30.83
CA PRO A 10 25.56 -48.90 29.50
C PRO A 10 26.30 -47.59 29.20
N PRO A 11 26.63 -47.31 27.93
CA PRO A 11 27.26 -46.04 27.55
C PRO A 11 26.29 -44.89 27.83
N TYR A 12 26.78 -43.86 28.51
CA TYR A 12 26.07 -42.60 28.67
C TYR A 12 25.83 -41.99 27.29
N ASN A 13 24.58 -42.02 26.82
CA ASN A 13 24.15 -41.22 25.69
C ASN A 13 24.02 -39.76 26.17
N VAL A 14 25.02 -38.95 25.88
CA VAL A 14 24.89 -37.49 25.95
C VAL A 14 23.89 -37.10 24.87
N ARG A 15 22.63 -36.89 25.26
CA ARG A 15 21.62 -36.29 24.39
C ARG A 15 21.99 -34.83 24.19
N SER A 16 22.65 -34.52 23.09
CA SER A 16 22.76 -33.16 22.59
C SER A 16 21.35 -32.61 22.40
N VAL A 17 20.96 -31.66 23.24
CA VAL A 17 19.78 -30.82 23.02
C VAL A 17 20.15 -29.82 21.93
N SER A 18 19.97 -30.21 20.66
CA SER A 18 19.94 -29.25 19.56
C SER A 18 18.74 -28.33 19.80
N PHE A 19 19.01 -27.15 20.35
CA PHE A 19 18.06 -26.05 20.25
C PHE A 19 17.74 -25.85 18.77
N PRO A 20 16.48 -25.61 18.39
CA PRO A 20 16.16 -25.24 17.01
C PRO A 20 17.08 -24.10 16.60
N ALA A 21 17.69 -24.22 15.41
CA ALA A 21 18.63 -23.23 14.90
C ALA A 21 18.00 -21.84 15.02
N ARG A 22 18.60 -20.97 15.84
CA ARG A 22 18.13 -19.60 15.98
C ARG A 22 18.35 -18.91 14.64
N SER A 23 17.28 -18.44 14.02
CA SER A 23 17.36 -17.56 12.84
C SER A 23 18.27 -16.37 13.15
N HIS A 24 19.04 -15.91 12.16
CA HIS A 24 19.90 -14.74 12.33
C HIS A 24 19.06 -13.52 12.79
N PRO A 25 19.55 -12.65 13.69
CA PRO A 25 18.77 -11.53 14.24
C PRO A 25 18.10 -10.64 13.19
N SER A 26 18.75 -10.40 12.05
CA SER A 26 18.18 -9.60 10.94
C SER A 26 17.03 -10.30 10.21
N VAL A 27 17.09 -11.63 10.06
CA VAL A 27 15.98 -12.43 9.51
C VAL A 27 14.80 -12.41 10.49
N ALA A 28 15.07 -12.56 11.78
CA ALA A 28 14.05 -12.49 12.82
C ALA A 28 13.37 -11.10 12.89
N LYS A 29 14.13 -10.01 12.70
CA LYS A 29 13.59 -8.64 12.61
C LYS A 29 12.64 -8.49 11.42
N LEU A 30 13.05 -8.94 10.23
CA LEU A 30 12.20 -8.90 9.03
C LEU A 30 10.94 -9.76 9.19
N GLU A 31 11.06 -10.96 9.74
CA GLU A 31 9.91 -11.82 10.08
C GLU A 31 8.96 -11.15 11.07
N GLN A 32 9.50 -10.44 12.07
CA GLN A 32 8.68 -9.71 13.03
C GLN A 32 7.86 -8.61 12.36
N GLU A 33 8.47 -7.82 11.46
CA GLU A 33 7.75 -6.79 10.70
C GLU A 33 6.71 -7.39 9.74
N LEU A 34 7.04 -8.48 9.06
CA LEU A 34 6.09 -9.20 8.19
C LEU A 34 4.88 -9.73 8.98
N ASN A 35 5.11 -10.28 10.17
CA ASN A 35 4.05 -10.77 11.06
C ASN A 35 3.12 -9.64 11.55
N LYS A 36 3.66 -8.43 11.80
CA LYS A 36 2.82 -7.27 12.15
C LYS A 36 1.84 -6.95 11.02
N ILE A 37 2.29 -6.96 9.76
CA ILE A 37 1.44 -6.67 8.60
C ILE A 37 0.47 -7.83 8.31
N SER A 38 0.87 -9.07 8.56
CA SER A 38 0.01 -10.26 8.40
C SER A 38 -1.25 -10.17 9.28
N SER A 39 -1.14 -9.57 10.46
CA SER A 39 -2.32 -9.30 11.32
C SER A 39 -3.36 -8.36 10.69
N TRP A 40 -2.98 -7.62 9.64
CA TRP A 40 -3.84 -6.69 8.92
C TRP A 40 -4.55 -7.30 7.70
N GLN A 41 -4.45 -8.62 7.49
CA GLN A 41 -5.09 -9.35 6.37
C GLN A 41 -6.63 -9.35 6.42
N VAL A 42 -7.25 -8.94 7.53
CA VAL A 42 -8.69 -8.73 7.61
C VAL A 42 -9.08 -7.59 6.64
N PRO A 43 -10.23 -7.66 5.93
CA PRO A 43 -10.71 -6.57 5.07
C PRO A 43 -10.90 -5.31 5.91
N THR A 44 -9.85 -4.51 5.97
CA THR A 44 -9.82 -3.28 6.75
C THR A 44 -10.42 -2.20 5.87
N SER A 45 -11.11 -1.26 6.50
CA SER A 45 -11.68 -0.08 5.84
C SER A 45 -10.63 0.57 4.92
N LEU A 46 -11.01 0.80 3.66
CA LEU A 46 -10.19 1.42 2.62
C LEU A 46 -10.12 2.94 2.83
N LYS A 47 -9.71 3.35 4.03
CA LYS A 47 -9.48 4.73 4.45
C LYS A 47 -8.02 5.10 4.29
N ALA A 48 -7.75 6.39 4.12
CA ALA A 48 -6.41 6.91 3.95
C ALA A 48 -5.49 6.48 5.10
N GLU A 49 -5.94 6.59 6.36
CA GLU A 49 -5.15 6.22 7.54
C GLU A 49 -4.66 4.77 7.51
N THR A 50 -5.55 3.81 7.19
CA THR A 50 -5.18 2.39 7.07
C THR A 50 -4.17 2.17 5.95
N VAL A 51 -4.38 2.81 4.80
CA VAL A 51 -3.53 2.66 3.62
C VAL A 51 -2.16 3.26 3.89
N LEU A 52 -2.11 4.43 4.53
CA LEU A 52 -0.90 5.12 4.92
C LEU A 52 -0.08 4.28 5.90
N GLY A 53 -0.70 3.74 6.94
CA GLY A 53 -0.05 2.84 7.89
C GLY A 53 0.52 1.59 7.20
N ARG A 54 -0.18 1.05 6.20
CA ARG A 54 0.33 -0.06 5.36
C ARG A 54 1.56 0.34 4.56
N VAL A 55 1.55 1.48 3.88
CA VAL A 55 2.71 1.95 3.09
C VAL A 55 3.89 2.26 4.01
N SER A 56 3.64 2.87 5.17
CA SER A 56 4.67 3.16 6.18
C SER A 56 5.36 1.88 6.66
N SER A 57 4.58 0.86 7.05
CA SER A 57 5.10 -0.44 7.46
C SER A 57 5.86 -1.15 6.34
N LEU A 58 5.49 -0.92 5.08
CA LEU A 58 6.24 -1.44 3.94
C LEU A 58 7.62 -0.78 3.82
N GLY A 59 7.73 0.52 4.10
CA GLY A 59 9.01 1.20 4.22
C GLY A 59 9.92 0.58 5.29
N GLU A 60 9.36 0.22 6.44
CA GLU A 60 10.09 -0.50 7.51
C GLU A 60 10.59 -1.87 7.05
N ILE A 61 9.77 -2.62 6.30
CA ILE A 61 10.16 -3.90 5.71
C ILE A 61 11.35 -3.72 4.77
N TYR A 62 11.30 -2.76 3.85
CA TYR A 62 12.39 -2.59 2.90
C TYR A 62 13.67 -2.07 3.54
N ARG A 63 13.57 -1.29 4.63
CA ARG A 63 14.74 -0.99 5.48
C ARG A 63 15.34 -2.25 6.10
N CYS A 64 14.51 -3.18 6.58
CA CYS A 64 15.01 -4.46 7.09
C CYS A 64 15.61 -5.33 5.97
N VAL A 65 15.10 -5.24 4.74
CA VAL A 65 15.67 -5.92 3.57
C VAL A 65 17.03 -5.32 3.22
N GLU A 66 17.19 -4.00 3.24
CA GLU A 66 18.49 -3.34 3.07
C GLU A 66 19.50 -3.82 4.12
N ASP A 67 19.13 -3.74 5.41
CA ASP A 67 19.96 -4.23 6.52
C ASP A 67 20.38 -5.70 6.30
N LEU A 68 19.48 -6.53 5.74
CA LEU A 68 19.74 -7.93 5.47
C LEU A 68 20.71 -8.13 4.29
N LEU A 69 20.55 -7.37 3.21
CA LEU A 69 21.36 -7.45 1.99
C LEU A 69 22.78 -6.90 2.20
N ASP A 70 22.94 -5.96 3.12
CA ASP A 70 24.25 -5.38 3.44
C ASP A 70 25.12 -6.29 4.32
N LEU A 71 24.56 -7.38 4.88
CA LEU A 71 25.33 -8.34 5.68
C LEU A 71 26.27 -9.18 4.81
N PRO A 72 27.57 -9.29 5.15
CA PRO A 72 28.53 -10.11 4.41
C PRO A 72 28.10 -11.58 4.25
N MET A 73 27.45 -12.15 5.27
CA MET A 73 26.96 -13.53 5.22
C MET A 73 25.82 -13.71 4.21
N THR A 74 24.95 -12.71 4.06
CA THR A 74 23.86 -12.72 3.07
C THR A 74 24.46 -12.63 1.67
N GLN A 75 25.40 -11.71 1.47
CA GLN A 75 26.09 -11.54 0.19
C GLN A 75 26.84 -12.82 -0.21
N GLN A 76 27.58 -13.41 0.72
CA GLN A 76 28.30 -14.65 0.49
C GLN A 76 27.36 -15.83 0.20
N ALA A 77 26.24 -15.95 0.91
CA ALA A 77 25.24 -16.98 0.64
C ALA A 77 24.59 -16.80 -0.75
N LEU A 78 24.30 -15.56 -1.17
CA LEU A 78 23.73 -15.30 -2.49
C LEU A 78 24.73 -15.57 -3.62
N LEU A 79 26.01 -15.23 -3.41
CA LEU A 79 27.11 -15.45 -4.36
C LEU A 79 27.49 -16.92 -4.51
N GLN A 80 27.63 -17.65 -3.40
CA GLN A 80 28.08 -19.05 -3.39
C GLN A 80 27.20 -19.96 -4.23
N HIS A 81 25.90 -19.69 -4.25
CA HIS A 81 24.91 -20.49 -4.97
C HIS A 81 24.62 -19.98 -6.39
N ARG A 82 25.32 -18.93 -6.86
CA ARG A 82 25.15 -18.30 -8.19
C ARG A 82 23.69 -18.14 -8.59
N ASN A 83 22.89 -17.58 -7.68
CA ASN A 83 21.45 -17.42 -7.87
C ASN A 83 21.09 -16.24 -8.78
N GLU A 84 21.75 -16.13 -9.94
CA GLU A 84 21.58 -15.04 -10.89
C GLU A 84 20.11 -14.88 -11.31
N LYS A 85 19.42 -16.00 -11.57
CA LYS A 85 18.00 -15.97 -11.92
C LYS A 85 17.14 -15.33 -10.81
N LEU A 86 17.28 -15.81 -9.57
CA LEU A 86 16.52 -15.27 -8.43
C LEU A 86 16.82 -13.79 -8.22
N MET A 87 18.09 -13.39 -8.28
CA MET A 87 18.48 -12.00 -8.10
C MET A 87 17.96 -11.11 -9.24
N ASN A 88 17.97 -11.60 -10.49
CA ASN A 88 17.38 -10.90 -11.63
C ASN A 88 15.86 -10.77 -11.46
N ASP A 89 15.16 -11.84 -11.06
CA ASP A 89 13.72 -11.81 -10.80
C ASP A 89 13.39 -10.78 -9.69
N MET A 90 14.20 -10.71 -8.63
CA MET A 90 14.08 -9.70 -7.58
C MET A 90 14.34 -8.27 -8.08
N LEU A 91 15.34 -8.07 -8.93
CA LEU A 91 15.64 -6.76 -9.52
C LEU A 91 14.48 -6.29 -10.41
N ASP A 92 13.88 -7.20 -11.17
CA ASP A 92 12.71 -6.93 -12.01
C ASP A 92 11.48 -6.58 -11.15
N ASP A 93 11.28 -7.28 -10.03
CA ASP A 93 10.25 -6.96 -9.04
C ASP A 93 10.45 -5.56 -8.44
N LEU A 94 11.66 -5.25 -7.96
CA LEU A 94 12.00 -3.93 -7.40
C LEU A 94 11.78 -2.81 -8.43
N MET A 95 12.18 -3.04 -9.68
CA MET A 95 11.95 -2.08 -10.76
C MET A 95 10.45 -1.85 -10.99
N ARG A 96 9.65 -2.92 -10.98
CA ARG A 96 8.19 -2.84 -11.12
C ARG A 96 7.55 -2.07 -9.96
N TYR A 97 8.04 -2.27 -8.74
CA TYR A 97 7.57 -1.53 -7.56
C TYR A 97 7.89 -0.05 -7.65
N LEU A 98 9.08 0.31 -8.13
CA LEU A 98 9.47 1.70 -8.38
C LEU A 98 8.58 2.35 -9.45
N ASP A 99 8.29 1.64 -10.53
CA ASP A 99 7.36 2.10 -11.57
C ASP A 99 5.95 2.37 -11.01
N VAL A 100 5.46 1.49 -10.13
CA VAL A 100 4.16 1.69 -9.46
C VAL A 100 4.21 2.90 -8.54
N CYS A 101 5.29 3.09 -7.75
CA CYS A 101 5.47 4.27 -6.91
C CYS A 101 5.44 5.56 -7.74
N GLY A 102 6.21 5.62 -8.82
CA GLY A 102 6.28 6.78 -9.71
C GLY A 102 4.92 7.13 -10.32
N LYS A 103 4.25 6.15 -10.95
CA LYS A 103 2.92 6.37 -11.58
C LYS A 103 1.86 6.79 -10.55
N THR A 104 1.92 6.22 -9.34
CA THR A 104 0.97 6.53 -8.27
C THR A 104 1.20 7.94 -7.74
N ARG A 105 2.45 8.35 -7.56
CA ARG A 105 2.81 9.71 -7.16
C ARG A 105 2.39 10.73 -8.21
N ASP A 106 2.64 10.48 -9.50
CA ASP A 106 2.21 11.39 -10.56
C ASP A 106 0.69 11.57 -10.59
N ALA A 107 -0.07 10.51 -10.27
CA ALA A 107 -1.51 10.57 -10.13
C ALA A 107 -1.96 11.36 -8.88
N CYS A 108 -1.21 11.26 -7.76
CA CYS A 108 -1.43 12.04 -6.55
C CYS A 108 -1.20 13.54 -6.81
N VAL A 109 -0.11 13.90 -7.50
CA VAL A 109 0.21 15.29 -7.89
C VAL A 109 -0.92 15.89 -8.72
N LEU A 110 -1.39 15.17 -9.74
CA LEU A 110 -2.55 15.58 -10.56
C LEU A 110 -3.80 15.84 -9.69
N MET A 111 -4.01 15.01 -8.67
CA MET A 111 -5.16 15.16 -7.79
C MET A 111 -5.01 16.38 -6.86
N LYS A 112 -3.84 16.60 -6.25
CA LYS A 112 -3.52 17.78 -5.44
C LYS A 112 -3.73 19.08 -6.22
N GLU A 113 -3.25 19.15 -7.46
CA GLU A 113 -3.47 20.32 -8.33
C GLU A 113 -4.96 20.62 -8.48
N SER A 114 -5.76 19.62 -8.83
CA SER A 114 -7.20 19.82 -9.01
C SER A 114 -7.97 20.12 -7.70
N ILE A 115 -7.48 19.62 -6.56
CA ILE A 115 -8.01 19.97 -5.23
C ILE A 115 -7.76 21.45 -4.95
N ARG A 116 -6.53 21.93 -5.19
CA ARG A 116 -6.15 23.34 -5.02
C ARG A 116 -6.94 24.26 -5.95
N ASP A 117 -7.21 23.82 -7.19
CA ASP A 117 -8.03 24.56 -8.15
C ASP A 117 -9.47 24.74 -7.64
N ILE A 118 -10.12 23.66 -7.19
CA ILE A 118 -11.47 23.75 -6.63
C ILE A 118 -11.49 24.58 -5.34
N GLN A 119 -10.56 24.35 -4.41
CA GLN A 119 -10.49 25.14 -3.17
C GLN A 119 -10.35 26.64 -3.48
N SER A 120 -9.58 26.99 -4.50
CA SER A 120 -9.42 28.37 -4.95
C SER A 120 -10.70 28.90 -5.61
N ALA A 121 -11.40 28.10 -6.42
CA ALA A 121 -12.69 28.46 -6.99
C ALA A 121 -13.77 28.70 -5.92
N LEU A 122 -13.86 27.81 -4.92
CA LEU A 122 -14.77 27.93 -3.77
C LEU A 122 -14.50 29.20 -2.94
N ARG A 123 -13.23 29.58 -2.78
CA ARG A 123 -12.86 30.83 -2.10
C ARG A 123 -13.30 32.06 -2.88
N ARG A 124 -13.19 32.04 -4.22
CA ARG A 124 -13.61 33.15 -5.09
C ARG A 124 -15.13 33.29 -5.20
N SER A 125 -15.88 32.19 -5.25
CA SER A 125 -17.35 32.25 -5.35
C SER A 125 -17.99 32.89 -4.11
N LYS A 126 -17.43 32.64 -2.91
CA LYS A 126 -17.86 33.29 -1.66
C LYS A 126 -17.71 34.82 -1.68
N ALA A 127 -16.80 35.36 -2.50
CA ALA A 127 -16.52 36.79 -2.60
C ALA A 127 -17.43 37.53 -3.60
N GLY A 128 -18.49 36.89 -4.11
CA GLY A 128 -19.45 37.52 -5.02
C GLY A 128 -19.04 37.50 -6.51
N GLY A 129 -18.06 36.68 -6.88
CA GLY A 129 -17.65 36.49 -8.28
C GLY A 129 -18.55 35.48 -9.01
N GLU A 130 -19.10 35.88 -10.16
CA GLU A 130 -19.96 35.08 -11.04
C GLU A 130 -19.20 34.01 -11.87
N LEU A 131 -18.11 33.47 -11.32
CA LEU A 131 -17.40 32.36 -11.96
C LEU A 131 -18.09 31.05 -11.60
N SER A 132 -18.70 30.41 -12.60
CA SER A 132 -19.37 29.12 -12.43
C SER A 132 -18.39 28.07 -11.91
N ILE A 133 -18.61 27.63 -10.67
CA ILE A 133 -17.85 26.55 -10.03
C ILE A 133 -17.98 25.21 -10.77
N GLU A 134 -19.01 25.08 -11.61
CA GLU A 134 -19.30 23.90 -12.42
C GLU A 134 -18.12 23.50 -13.31
N SER A 135 -17.40 24.46 -13.91
CA SER A 135 -16.24 24.16 -14.77
C SER A 135 -15.08 23.54 -13.98
N ASN A 136 -14.81 24.04 -12.77
CA ASN A 136 -13.79 23.53 -11.87
C ASN A 136 -14.16 22.12 -11.34
N VAL A 137 -15.43 21.91 -10.99
CA VAL A 137 -15.93 20.58 -10.60
C VAL A 137 -15.81 19.59 -11.75
N LYS A 138 -16.15 19.99 -12.99
CA LYS A 138 -15.93 19.17 -14.19
C LYS A 138 -14.44 18.83 -14.38
N ALA A 139 -13.54 19.81 -14.21
CA ALA A 139 -12.10 19.61 -14.35
C ALA A 139 -11.56 18.60 -13.32
N TYR A 140 -11.98 18.69 -12.05
CA TYR A 140 -11.65 17.70 -11.02
C TYR A 140 -12.13 16.30 -11.38
N PHE A 141 -13.37 16.14 -11.84
CA PHE A 141 -13.85 14.83 -12.26
C PHE A 141 -13.11 14.27 -13.48
N CYS A 142 -12.58 15.13 -14.35
CA CYS A 142 -11.66 14.72 -15.41
C CYS A 142 -10.31 14.26 -14.85
N ALA A 143 -9.72 14.98 -13.91
CA ALA A 143 -8.49 14.58 -13.21
C ALA A 143 -8.67 13.24 -12.47
N ARG A 144 -9.76 13.10 -11.72
CA ARG A 144 -10.20 11.86 -11.04
C ARG A 144 -10.25 10.66 -11.99
N LYS A 145 -10.83 10.84 -13.20
CA LYS A 145 -10.88 9.79 -14.24
C LYS A 145 -9.51 9.44 -14.79
N LYS A 146 -8.65 10.43 -15.03
CA LYS A 146 -7.27 10.22 -15.47
C LYS A 146 -6.49 9.42 -14.43
N MET A 147 -6.55 9.83 -13.16
CA MET A 147 -5.95 9.08 -12.04
C MET A 147 -6.43 7.63 -12.02
N LYS A 148 -7.74 7.39 -12.08
CA LYS A 148 -8.29 6.03 -12.11
C LYS A 148 -7.77 5.18 -13.27
N LYS A 149 -7.59 5.79 -14.45
CA LYS A 149 -7.04 5.12 -15.63
C LYS A 149 -5.57 4.71 -15.41
N GLU A 150 -4.74 5.59 -14.88
CA GLU A 150 -3.33 5.28 -14.60
C GLU A 150 -3.17 4.26 -13.46
N VAL A 151 -4.00 4.37 -12.42
CA VAL A 151 -4.08 3.40 -11.33
C VAL A 151 -4.48 2.00 -11.85
N ALA A 152 -5.45 1.91 -12.76
CA ALA A 152 -5.85 0.64 -13.36
C ALA A 152 -4.74 0.00 -14.20
N LYS A 153 -3.94 0.79 -14.92
CA LYS A 153 -2.76 0.29 -15.63
C LYS A 153 -1.71 -0.26 -14.65
N SER A 154 -1.47 0.45 -13.55
CA SER A 154 -0.52 0.02 -12.51
C SER A 154 -0.99 -1.28 -11.84
N LEU A 155 -2.28 -1.41 -11.58
CA LEU A 155 -2.87 -2.64 -11.04
C LEU A 155 -2.70 -3.81 -12.02
N ALA A 156 -2.92 -3.59 -13.32
CA ALA A 156 -2.71 -4.61 -14.35
C ALA A 156 -1.23 -5.06 -14.42
N SER A 157 -0.28 -4.13 -14.29
CA SER A 157 1.15 -4.47 -14.25
C SER A 157 1.54 -5.30 -13.03
N LEU A 158 0.85 -5.14 -11.89
CA LEU A 158 1.06 -5.96 -10.70
C LEU A 158 0.48 -7.38 -10.87
N THR A 159 -0.63 -7.56 -11.58
CA THR A 159 -1.27 -8.87 -11.79
C THR A 159 -0.54 -9.75 -12.81
N GLN A 160 0.16 -9.17 -13.79
CA GLN A 160 0.99 -9.96 -14.72
C GLN A 160 2.16 -10.69 -14.01
N ALA A 161 2.44 -10.35 -12.75
CA ALA A 161 3.53 -10.89 -11.95
C ALA A 161 3.15 -12.06 -11.02
N ASP A 162 1.87 -12.41 -10.87
CA ASP A 162 1.43 -13.50 -9.97
C ASP A 162 1.99 -14.89 -10.40
N ASN A 163 2.69 -14.99 -11.54
CA ASN A 163 3.32 -16.20 -12.08
C ASN A 163 4.86 -16.27 -11.91
N ILE A 164 5.55 -15.27 -11.36
CA ILE A 164 7.03 -15.20 -11.43
C ILE A 164 7.69 -16.06 -10.35
N PHE A 165 7.11 -16.09 -9.15
CA PHE A 165 7.44 -17.06 -8.11
C PHE A 165 6.74 -18.42 -8.35
N GLY A 166 6.56 -18.83 -9.61
CA GLY A 166 6.10 -20.18 -9.95
C GLY A 166 7.10 -21.21 -9.43
N ASP A 167 6.63 -22.16 -8.61
CA ASP A 167 7.25 -23.40 -8.10
C ASP A 167 8.77 -23.56 -8.30
N SER A 168 9.55 -22.53 -7.95
CA SER A 168 10.99 -22.62 -8.04
C SER A 168 11.41 -23.64 -6.99
N PRO A 169 12.19 -24.67 -7.36
CA PRO A 169 12.42 -25.81 -6.50
C PRO A 169 12.99 -25.29 -5.18
N LEU A 170 12.34 -25.71 -4.09
CA LEU A 170 12.83 -25.56 -2.74
C LEU A 170 14.33 -25.88 -2.78
N PHE A 171 15.18 -24.88 -2.50
CA PHE A 171 16.63 -25.02 -2.52
C PHE A 171 17.06 -26.30 -1.82
N ASN A 172 18.13 -26.94 -2.32
CA ASN A 172 18.74 -28.10 -1.67
C ASN A 172 18.82 -27.86 -0.16
N ALA A 173 18.21 -28.76 0.62
CA ALA A 173 17.95 -28.63 2.05
C ALA A 173 19.21 -28.49 2.96
N SER A 174 20.38 -28.33 2.36
CA SER A 174 21.67 -28.22 3.03
C SER A 174 22.04 -26.79 3.47
N ASP A 175 21.46 -25.73 2.88
CA ASP A 175 21.72 -24.34 3.29
C ASP A 175 20.47 -23.67 3.89
N HIS A 176 20.33 -23.86 5.21
CA HIS A 176 19.24 -23.28 5.98
C HIS A 176 19.23 -21.75 5.98
N LEU A 177 20.39 -21.10 5.83
CA LEU A 177 20.50 -19.64 5.86
C LEU A 177 19.97 -19.04 4.55
N LEU A 178 20.43 -19.55 3.41
CA LEU A 178 19.95 -19.10 2.11
C LEU A 178 18.43 -19.35 1.99
N SER A 179 17.95 -20.53 2.38
CA SER A 179 16.53 -20.85 2.35
C SER A 179 15.69 -19.86 3.17
N ALA A 180 16.17 -19.48 4.36
CA ALA A 180 15.51 -18.49 5.21
C ALA A 180 15.47 -17.11 4.55
N ILE A 181 16.59 -16.64 3.99
CA ILE A 181 16.71 -15.34 3.28
C ILE A 181 15.75 -15.28 2.09
N VAL A 182 15.76 -16.31 1.23
CA VAL A 182 14.88 -16.35 0.05
C VAL A 182 13.41 -16.35 0.47
N ARG A 183 13.05 -17.09 1.53
CA ARG A 183 11.67 -17.11 2.03
C ARG A 183 11.22 -15.72 2.49
N VAL A 184 11.99 -15.03 3.32
CA VAL A 184 11.58 -13.71 3.83
C VAL A 184 11.54 -12.65 2.75
N LEU A 185 12.41 -12.71 1.74
CA LEU A 185 12.38 -11.82 0.57
C LEU A 185 11.14 -12.07 -0.31
N ARG A 186 10.78 -13.34 -0.53
CA ARG A 186 9.53 -13.71 -1.22
C ARG A 186 8.30 -13.20 -0.44
N GLU A 187 8.31 -13.36 0.87
CA GLU A 187 7.20 -12.90 1.73
C GLU A 187 7.07 -11.37 1.70
N ALA A 188 8.20 -10.65 1.74
CA ALA A 188 8.23 -9.20 1.53
C ALA A 188 7.66 -8.79 0.16
N SER A 189 8.00 -9.51 -0.92
CA SER A 189 7.42 -9.29 -2.27
C SER A 189 5.90 -9.48 -2.27
N LEU A 190 5.38 -10.55 -1.68
CA LEU A 190 3.92 -10.79 -1.60
C LEU A 190 3.19 -9.70 -0.80
N VAL A 191 3.76 -9.29 0.33
CA VAL A 191 3.23 -8.19 1.15
C VAL A 191 3.25 -6.87 0.38
N THR A 192 4.33 -6.60 -0.36
CA THR A 192 4.47 -5.42 -1.23
C THR A 192 3.35 -5.34 -2.26
N VAL A 193 3.10 -6.43 -2.98
CA VAL A 193 2.01 -6.49 -3.97
C VAL A 193 0.66 -6.27 -3.31
N SER A 194 0.40 -6.88 -2.15
CA SER A 194 -0.84 -6.70 -1.39
C SER A 194 -1.06 -5.25 -0.97
N ILE A 195 -0.03 -4.59 -0.46
CA ILE A 195 -0.09 -3.18 -0.01
C ILE A 195 -0.29 -2.24 -1.20
N PHE A 196 0.43 -2.42 -2.31
CA PHE A 196 0.18 -1.64 -3.52
C PHE A 196 -1.22 -1.86 -4.07
N ARG A 197 -1.73 -3.10 -4.07
CA ARG A 197 -3.13 -3.37 -4.45
C ARG A 197 -4.10 -2.59 -3.56
N SER A 198 -3.89 -2.58 -2.24
CA SER A 198 -4.71 -1.80 -1.30
C SER A 198 -4.68 -0.30 -1.59
N LEU A 199 -3.49 0.27 -1.83
CA LEU A 199 -3.31 1.68 -2.18
C LEU A 199 -3.97 2.04 -3.50
N LEU A 200 -3.74 1.25 -4.54
CA LEU A 200 -4.33 1.47 -5.87
C LEU A 200 -5.85 1.32 -5.82
N LEU A 201 -6.38 0.37 -5.04
CA LEU A 201 -7.81 0.24 -4.83
C LEU A 201 -8.40 1.49 -4.18
N PHE A 202 -7.75 2.03 -3.14
CA PHE A 202 -8.12 3.30 -2.49
C PHE A 202 -8.20 4.47 -3.48
N LEU A 203 -7.23 4.57 -4.39
CA LEU A 203 -7.22 5.61 -5.41
C LEU A 203 -8.20 5.34 -6.56
N SER A 204 -8.67 4.09 -6.75
CA SER A 204 -9.55 3.72 -7.87
C SER A 204 -11.04 3.65 -7.54
N VAL A 205 -11.41 3.99 -6.30
CA VAL A 205 -12.77 3.81 -5.77
C VAL A 205 -13.87 4.37 -6.69
N PRO A 206 -15.03 3.68 -6.82
CA PRO A 206 -16.06 4.06 -7.77
C PRO A 206 -16.53 5.51 -7.58
N MET A 207 -16.54 6.25 -8.69
CA MET A 207 -17.07 7.61 -8.69
C MET A 207 -18.60 7.56 -8.65
N LEU A 208 -19.21 8.29 -7.71
CA LEU A 208 -20.63 8.60 -7.78
C LEU A 208 -20.86 9.52 -8.97
N LYS A 209 -21.47 9.01 -10.04
CA LYS A 209 -21.76 9.83 -11.23
C LYS A 209 -22.74 10.94 -10.81
N PRO A 210 -22.48 12.22 -11.14
CA PRO A 210 -23.53 13.23 -11.15
C PRO A 210 -24.51 12.85 -12.27
N ARG A 211 -25.51 12.05 -11.94
CA ARG A 211 -26.56 11.63 -12.87
C ARG A 211 -27.65 12.70 -12.82
N PRO A 212 -28.11 13.27 -13.96
CA PRO A 212 -29.17 14.28 -13.97
C PRO A 212 -30.56 13.73 -13.61
N SER A 213 -30.68 12.45 -13.24
CA SER A 213 -31.96 11.82 -12.96
C SER A 213 -32.51 12.30 -11.60
N LYS A 214 -33.55 13.14 -11.68
CA LYS A 214 -34.41 13.61 -10.57
C LYS A 214 -34.92 12.49 -9.63
N TRP A 215 -34.76 11.23 -10.02
CA TRP A 215 -35.22 10.03 -9.31
C TRP A 215 -34.26 9.52 -8.22
N TYR A 216 -32.98 9.86 -8.23
CA TYR A 216 -32.05 9.45 -7.15
C TYR A 216 -32.37 10.16 -5.82
N LEU A 217 -32.90 11.39 -5.89
CA LEU A 217 -33.32 12.17 -4.73
C LEU A 217 -34.62 11.66 -4.09
N VAL A 218 -35.49 10.99 -4.86
CA VAL A 218 -36.72 10.39 -4.32
C VAL A 218 -36.38 9.20 -3.41
N SER A 219 -35.34 8.43 -3.74
CA SER A 219 -34.82 7.37 -2.87
C SER A 219 -34.25 7.93 -1.55
N LYS A 220 -33.67 9.14 -1.57
CA LYS A 220 -33.22 9.84 -0.36
C LYS A 220 -34.35 10.49 0.45
N LEU A 221 -35.47 10.84 -0.19
CA LEU A 221 -36.62 11.47 0.46
C LEU A 221 -37.53 10.44 1.15
N VAL A 222 -37.66 9.23 0.61
CA VAL A 222 -38.44 8.14 1.21
C VAL A 222 -37.78 7.56 2.47
N HIS A 223 -36.44 7.66 2.61
CA HIS A 223 -35.73 7.32 3.85
C HIS A 223 -35.64 8.47 4.86
N LYS A 224 -36.24 9.62 4.57
CA LYS A 224 -36.22 10.83 5.42
C LYS A 224 -37.40 10.87 6.40
N GLY A 225 -37.77 9.71 6.95
CA GLY A 225 -38.78 9.57 8.01
C GLY A 225 -38.20 9.33 9.41
N VAL A 226 -36.89 9.11 9.52
CA VAL A 226 -36.23 8.87 10.82
C VAL A 226 -35.05 9.81 10.96
N VAL A 227 -35.27 10.85 11.76
CA VAL A 227 -34.29 11.63 12.54
C VAL A 227 -32.89 11.75 11.95
N THR A 228 -32.61 12.95 11.42
CA THR A 228 -31.27 13.47 11.17
C THR A 228 -30.42 13.51 12.44
N CYS A 229 -29.38 12.68 12.47
CA CYS A 229 -28.10 12.89 13.18
C CYS A 229 -27.02 12.04 12.47
N GLU A 230 -26.03 12.69 11.85
CA GLU A 230 -24.62 12.31 11.58
C GLU A 230 -24.18 10.84 11.30
N GLY A 231 -25.06 9.86 11.09
CA GLY A 231 -24.71 8.43 11.15
C GLY A 231 -24.39 7.71 9.83
N GLN A 232 -24.64 8.31 8.66
CA GLN A 232 -24.43 7.64 7.34
C GLN A 232 -23.13 8.08 6.61
N GLN A 233 -22.19 8.67 7.35
CA GLN A 233 -20.88 9.12 6.86
C GLN A 233 -19.78 8.05 7.04
N GLY A 234 -20.03 6.99 7.83
CA GLY A 234 -18.98 6.18 8.45
C GLY A 234 -18.14 5.29 7.53
N ASN A 235 -18.56 5.04 6.28
CA ASN A 235 -17.95 4.03 5.41
C ASN A 235 -17.45 4.55 4.05
N LEU A 236 -17.61 5.84 3.74
CA LEU A 236 -16.99 6.39 2.53
C LEU A 236 -15.51 6.65 2.80
N ASN A 237 -14.67 6.38 1.81
CA ASN A 237 -13.31 6.89 1.87
C ASN A 237 -13.28 8.40 1.61
N GLU A 238 -12.15 9.03 1.91
CA GLU A 238 -11.93 10.48 1.81
C GLU A 238 -12.26 11.01 0.41
N LEU A 239 -11.99 10.18 -0.59
CA LEU A 239 -12.09 10.51 -2.00
C LEU A 239 -13.54 10.42 -2.50
N GLU A 240 -14.28 9.37 -2.13
CA GLU A 240 -15.73 9.25 -2.32
C GLU A 240 -16.48 10.37 -1.59
N SER A 241 -16.01 10.71 -0.39
CA SER A 241 -16.58 11.78 0.40
C SER A 241 -16.48 13.14 -0.34
N VAL A 242 -15.36 13.42 -0.98
CA VAL A 242 -15.19 14.63 -1.79
C VAL A 242 -16.02 14.55 -3.08
N ASP A 243 -15.98 13.42 -3.79
CA ASP A 243 -16.76 13.19 -5.01
C ASP A 243 -18.26 13.43 -4.78
N ALA A 244 -18.81 12.91 -3.67
CA ALA A 244 -20.20 13.09 -3.28
C ALA A 244 -20.54 14.56 -2.99
N ALA A 245 -19.67 15.26 -2.25
CA ALA A 245 -19.88 16.64 -1.84
C ALA A 245 -19.81 17.61 -3.03
N LEU A 246 -18.88 17.38 -3.96
CA LEU A 246 -18.78 18.16 -5.19
C LEU A 246 -19.95 17.89 -6.15
N ALA A 247 -20.41 16.64 -6.24
CA ALA A 247 -21.58 16.31 -7.05
C ALA A 247 -22.86 17.00 -6.53
N SER A 248 -23.04 17.13 -5.20
CA SER A 248 -24.18 17.86 -4.64
C SER A 248 -24.12 19.36 -4.89
N LEU A 249 -22.92 19.94 -4.93
CA LEU A 249 -22.74 21.39 -5.10
C LEU A 249 -23.21 21.89 -6.48
N VAL A 250 -23.22 21.02 -7.49
CA VAL A 250 -23.62 21.35 -8.87
C VAL A 250 -25.13 21.13 -9.10
N VAL A 251 -25.86 20.56 -8.14
CA VAL A 251 -27.32 20.35 -8.26
C VAL A 251 -28.05 21.65 -7.88
N PRO A 252 -28.78 22.29 -8.79
CA PRO A 252 -29.46 23.56 -8.51
C PRO A 252 -30.72 23.29 -7.68
N ASN A 253 -30.66 23.36 -6.34
CA ASN A 253 -31.86 23.16 -5.50
C ASN A 253 -31.79 23.67 -4.04
N SER A 254 -31.07 24.76 -3.74
CA SER A 254 -31.11 25.31 -2.39
C SER A 254 -30.80 26.81 -2.32
N GLY A 255 -31.40 27.50 -1.33
CA GLY A 255 -31.25 28.94 -1.14
C GLY A 255 -29.86 29.36 -0.61
N LYS A 256 -29.58 30.66 -0.63
CA LYS A 256 -28.25 31.26 -0.37
C LYS A 256 -27.57 30.84 0.95
N ASP A 257 -28.32 30.70 2.04
CA ASP A 257 -27.74 30.29 3.35
C ASP A 257 -27.36 28.80 3.39
N PHE A 258 -28.02 27.98 2.57
CA PHE A 258 -27.71 26.55 2.43
C PHE A 258 -26.42 26.37 1.61
N GLU A 259 -26.20 27.22 0.59
CA GLU A 259 -25.01 27.22 -0.26
C GLU A 259 -23.72 27.51 0.53
N ALA A 260 -23.75 28.46 1.48
CA ALA A 260 -22.59 28.79 2.31
C ALA A 260 -22.15 27.65 3.25
N ARG A 261 -23.12 26.91 3.82
CA ARG A 261 -22.87 25.76 4.70
C ARG A 261 -22.27 24.58 3.92
N ASP A 262 -22.76 24.36 2.70
CA ASP A 262 -22.27 23.31 1.81
C ASP A 262 -20.85 23.59 1.32
N ILE A 263 -20.52 24.84 0.97
CA ILE A 263 -19.16 25.26 0.58
C ILE A 263 -18.15 24.98 1.70
N HIS A 264 -18.46 25.34 2.95
CA HIS A 264 -17.56 25.07 4.08
C HIS A 264 -17.34 23.57 4.31
N SER A 265 -18.40 22.78 4.20
CA SER A 265 -18.33 21.30 4.30
C SER A 265 -17.44 20.71 3.20
N VAL A 266 -17.59 21.17 1.95
CA VAL A 266 -16.75 20.75 0.81
C VAL A 266 -15.28 21.14 1.04
N GLN A 267 -15.01 22.37 1.47
CA GLN A 267 -13.64 22.83 1.76
C GLN A 267 -12.96 21.98 2.84
N LYS A 268 -13.66 21.65 3.92
CA LYS A 268 -13.13 20.77 4.98
C LYS A 268 -12.76 19.39 4.42
N ARG A 269 -13.64 18.78 3.61
CA ARG A 269 -13.39 17.47 3.00
C ARG A 269 -12.23 17.50 2.01
N LEU A 270 -12.13 18.56 1.19
CA LEU A 270 -11.00 18.77 0.29
C LEU A 270 -9.69 18.91 1.07
N GLY A 271 -9.67 19.61 2.20
CA GLY A 271 -8.48 19.73 3.04
C GLY A 271 -8.02 18.40 3.67
N ILE A 272 -8.97 17.57 4.12
CA ILE A 272 -8.68 16.21 4.60
C ILE A 272 -8.06 15.38 3.46
N LEU A 273 -8.67 15.39 2.28
CA LEU A 273 -8.15 14.65 1.13
C LEU A 273 -6.78 15.16 0.68
N ASP A 274 -6.54 16.47 0.65
CA ASP A 274 -5.23 17.06 0.29
C ASP A 274 -4.13 16.57 1.23
N THR A 275 -4.41 16.58 2.55
CA THR A 275 -3.49 16.09 3.58
C THR A 275 -3.18 14.60 3.38
N SER A 276 -4.23 13.79 3.19
CA SER A 276 -4.05 12.35 2.96
C SER A 276 -3.26 12.03 1.69
N ILE A 277 -3.46 12.78 0.60
CA ILE A 277 -2.69 12.58 -0.64
C ILE A 277 -1.24 13.00 -0.46
N GLU A 278 -0.99 14.10 0.26
CA GLU A 278 0.38 14.53 0.60
C GLU A 278 1.11 13.51 1.46
N GLU A 279 0.46 12.94 2.47
CA GLU A 279 1.02 11.86 3.28
C GLU A 279 1.34 10.62 2.43
N ILE A 280 0.44 10.22 1.52
CA ILE A 280 0.68 9.10 0.59
C ILE A 280 1.89 9.38 -0.31
N GLU A 281 2.03 10.59 -0.86
CA GLU A 281 3.19 10.98 -1.66
C GLU A 281 4.49 10.85 -0.87
N ASN A 282 4.51 11.35 0.36
CA ASN A 282 5.69 11.30 1.23
C ASN A 282 6.09 9.86 1.57
N GLU A 283 5.12 9.00 1.88
CA GLU A 283 5.39 7.58 2.15
C GLU A 283 5.85 6.83 0.91
N LEU A 284 5.31 7.14 -0.27
CA LEU A 284 5.78 6.59 -1.54
C LEU A 284 7.21 7.02 -1.88
N ASP A 285 7.57 8.29 -1.65
CA ASP A 285 8.93 8.77 -1.85
C ASP A 285 9.90 8.13 -0.85
N SER A 286 9.48 7.95 0.41
CA SER A 286 10.23 7.21 1.42
C SER A 286 10.47 5.76 1.00
N LEU A 287 9.42 5.04 0.61
CA LEU A 287 9.51 3.67 0.12
C LEU A 287 10.39 3.56 -1.13
N SER A 288 10.26 4.50 -2.07
CA SER A 288 11.07 4.51 -3.30
C SER A 288 12.57 4.60 -3.01
N ARG A 289 12.99 5.40 -2.01
CA ARG A 289 14.39 5.46 -1.58
C ARG A 289 14.89 4.10 -1.10
N HIS A 290 14.10 3.43 -0.26
CA HIS A 290 14.45 2.12 0.29
C HIS A 290 14.53 1.04 -0.82
N LEU A 291 13.55 1.02 -1.74
CA LEU A 291 13.56 0.15 -2.92
C LEU A 291 14.79 0.37 -3.82
N ILE A 292 15.20 1.62 -4.04
CA ILE A 292 16.42 1.95 -4.79
C ILE A 292 17.66 1.40 -4.07
N HIS A 293 17.77 1.59 -2.76
CA HIS A 293 18.87 1.06 -1.98
C HIS A 293 18.95 -0.47 -2.06
N ALA A 294 17.85 -1.18 -1.81
CA ALA A 294 17.79 -2.63 -1.95
C ALA A 294 18.23 -3.11 -3.35
N ARG A 295 17.80 -2.38 -4.41
CA ARG A 295 18.19 -2.68 -5.79
C ARG A 295 19.69 -2.48 -6.02
N VAL A 296 20.26 -1.40 -5.50
CA VAL A 296 21.70 -1.12 -5.58
C VAL A 296 22.50 -2.19 -4.82
N SER A 297 22.10 -2.58 -3.61
CA SER A 297 22.76 -3.65 -2.86
C SER A 297 22.75 -4.97 -3.64
N LEU A 298 21.62 -5.36 -4.25
CA LEU A 298 21.55 -6.56 -5.11
C LEU A 298 22.45 -6.48 -6.35
N LEU A 299 22.47 -5.34 -7.03
CA LEU A 299 23.35 -5.14 -8.20
C LEU A 299 24.82 -5.21 -7.81
N ASN A 300 25.18 -4.64 -6.66
CA ASN A 300 26.54 -4.71 -6.14
C ASN A 300 26.94 -6.17 -5.87
N ILE A 301 26.05 -6.96 -5.27
CA ILE A 301 26.28 -8.40 -5.06
C ILE A 301 26.50 -9.12 -6.39
N LEU A 302 25.67 -8.87 -7.42
CA LEU A 302 25.83 -9.49 -8.74
C LEU A 302 27.11 -9.09 -9.48
N SER A 303 27.69 -7.94 -9.13
CA SER A 303 28.89 -7.40 -9.78
C SER A 303 30.22 -7.83 -9.13
N GLN A 304 30.17 -8.51 -7.97
CA GLN A 304 31.34 -9.05 -7.26
C GLN A 304 31.84 -10.36 -7.88
#